data_AF-A0A7Z9JF47-F1
#
_entry.id   AF-A0A7Z9JF47-F1
#
_cell.length_a   1.000
_cell.length_b   1.000
_cell.length_c   1.000
_cell.angle_alpha   90.00
_cell.angle_beta   90.00
_cell.angle_gamma   90.00
#
_symmetry.space_group_name_H-M   'P 1'
#
loop_
_entity.id
_entity.type
_entity.pdbx_description
1 polymer ?
#
loop_
_entity_poly.entity_id
_entity_poly.type
_entity_poly.pdbx_seq_one_letter_code
_entity_poly.pdbx_strand_id
1 'polypeptide(L)'
;PHIVDRLANRGVTVILAGLDMDSSARPFGPVPDLVCHAELVTKLHAVCEECGNPAQYSYRTDGSDELIAIGEKDRYKALCRRHYIFANKAIRVPKQGASVSGVIG
;
A
#
# COMPACT_ATOMS: atom_id res chain seq x y z
N PRO A 1 0.51 -25.33 -0.90
CA PRO A 1 -0.96 -25.11 -0.83
C PRO A 1 -1.35 -24.25 0.37
N HIS A 2 -1.99 -23.11 0.12
CA HIS A 2 -2.43 -22.20 1.18
C HIS A 2 -3.46 -22.89 2.06
N ILE A 3 -3.55 -22.49 3.33
CA ILE A 3 -4.57 -23.05 4.23
C ILE A 3 -5.98 -22.76 3.73
N VAL A 4 -6.16 -21.62 3.06
CA VAL A 4 -7.43 -21.19 2.49
C VAL A 4 -7.88 -22.14 1.38
N ASP A 5 -6.98 -22.57 0.49
CA ASP A 5 -7.29 -23.54 -0.57
C ASP A 5 -7.76 -24.87 0.01
N ARG A 6 -7.11 -25.33 1.09
CA ARG A 6 -7.50 -26.59 1.75
C ARG A 6 -8.89 -26.51 2.36
N LEU A 7 -9.28 -25.36 2.88
CA LEU A 7 -10.61 -25.13 3.47
C LEU A 7 -11.68 -24.97 2.38
N ALA A 8 -11.39 -24.19 1.34
CA ALA A 8 -12.28 -24.00 0.19
C ALA A 8 -12.56 -25.34 -0.53
N ASN A 9 -11.51 -26.16 -0.76
CA ASN A 9 -11.65 -27.50 -1.35
C ASN A 9 -12.47 -28.48 -0.49
N ARG A 10 -12.70 -28.17 0.80
CA ARG A 10 -13.58 -28.93 1.70
C ARG A 10 -15.00 -28.37 1.76
N GLY A 11 -15.34 -27.40 0.91
CA GLY A 11 -16.65 -26.75 0.87
C GLY A 11 -16.86 -25.66 1.93
N VAL A 12 -15.79 -25.21 2.61
CA VAL A 12 -15.89 -24.12 3.58
C VAL A 12 -15.78 -22.78 2.85
N THR A 13 -16.73 -21.88 3.08
CA THR A 13 -16.63 -20.49 2.62
C THR A 13 -15.58 -19.75 3.46
N VAL A 14 -14.52 -19.28 2.80
CA VAL A 14 -13.44 -18.52 3.44
C VAL A 14 -13.55 -17.05 3.04
N ILE A 15 -13.56 -16.15 4.02
CA ILE A 15 -13.57 -14.70 3.80
C ILE A 15 -12.26 -14.14 4.34
N LEU A 16 -11.51 -13.43 3.49
CA LEU A 16 -10.24 -12.80 3.84
C LEU A 16 -10.40 -11.28 3.83
N ALA A 17 -9.88 -10.62 4.87
CA ALA A 17 -9.77 -9.17 4.95
C ALA A 17 -8.33 -8.82 5.33
N GLY A 18 -7.74 -7.86 4.61
CA GLY A 18 -6.37 -7.45 4.83
C GLY A 18 -5.98 -6.27 3.96
N LEU A 19 -4.79 -5.73 4.22
CA LEU A 19 -4.17 -4.72 3.38
C LEU A 19 -3.50 -5.40 2.18
N ASP A 20 -3.71 -4.86 0.99
CA ASP A 20 -3.03 -5.32 -0.22
C ASP A 20 -1.65 -4.66 -0.40
N MET A 21 -1.45 -3.48 0.18
CA MET A 21 -0.19 -2.73 0.15
C MET A 21 0.23 -2.21 1.53
N ASP A 22 1.54 -2.10 1.75
CA ASP A 22 2.15 -1.42 2.89
C ASP A 22 2.17 0.11 2.70
N SER A 23 2.66 0.85 3.70
CA SER A 23 2.74 2.32 3.63
C SER A 23 3.70 2.85 2.57
N SER A 24 4.60 2.00 2.07
CA SER A 24 5.53 2.28 0.98
C SER A 24 4.97 1.87 -0.38
N ALA A 25 3.68 1.52 -0.47
CA ALA A 25 3.00 1.02 -1.66
C ALA A 25 3.61 -0.26 -2.24
N ARG A 26 4.20 -1.11 -1.38
CA ARG A 26 4.66 -2.45 -1.75
C ARG A 26 3.62 -3.49 -1.37
N PRO A 27 3.54 -4.63 -2.08
CA PRO A 27 2.58 -5.67 -1.76
C PRO A 27 2.74 -6.17 -0.31
N PHE A 28 1.65 -6.25 0.45
CA PHE A 28 1.70 -6.57 1.88
C PHE A 28 1.49 -8.06 2.16
N GLY A 29 2.56 -8.72 2.63
CA GLY A 29 2.51 -10.12 3.05
C GLY A 29 1.94 -11.06 1.97
N PRO A 30 1.13 -12.05 2.34
CA PRO A 30 0.58 -13.03 1.38
C PRO A 30 -0.69 -12.55 0.66
N VAL A 31 -1.28 -11.41 1.03
CA VAL A 31 -2.58 -10.95 0.49
C VAL A 31 -2.59 -10.84 -1.04
N PRO A 32 -1.58 -10.24 -1.70
CA PRO A 32 -1.53 -10.13 -3.16
C PRO A 32 -1.55 -11.49 -3.88
N ASP A 33 -0.92 -12.50 -3.28
CA ASP A 33 -0.87 -13.85 -3.80
C ASP A 33 -2.23 -14.55 -3.63
N LEU A 34 -2.85 -14.42 -2.46
CA LEU A 34 -4.18 -14.96 -2.17
C LEU A 34 -5.28 -14.37 -3.09
N VAL A 35 -5.10 -13.16 -3.59
CA VAL A 35 -6.01 -12.54 -4.58
C VAL A 35 -6.05 -13.33 -5.89
N CYS A 36 -4.95 -13.98 -6.30
CA CYS A 36 -4.92 -14.82 -7.50
C CYS A 36 -5.69 -16.15 -7.32
N HIS A 37 -5.90 -16.57 -6.07
CA HIS A 37 -6.62 -17.80 -5.72
C HIS A 37 -8.12 -17.57 -5.42
N ALA A 38 -8.54 -16.32 -5.21
CA ALA A 38 -9.89 -16.01 -4.75
C ALA A 38 -10.92 -15.98 -5.90
N GLU A 39 -12.10 -16.54 -5.66
CA GLU A 39 -13.24 -16.48 -6.60
C GLU A 39 -13.87 -15.08 -6.68
N LEU A 40 -13.79 -14.29 -5.61
CA LEU A 40 -14.30 -12.93 -5.54
C LEU A 40 -13.34 -12.01 -4.79
N VAL A 41 -12.98 -10.90 -5.43
CA VAL A 41 -12.07 -9.89 -4.87
C VAL A 41 -12.76 -8.54 -4.86
N THR A 42 -12.86 -7.92 -3.68
CA THR A 42 -13.38 -6.56 -3.52
C THR A 42 -12.32 -5.67 -2.89
N LYS A 43 -11.87 -4.65 -3.63
CA LYS A 43 -10.91 -3.65 -3.12
C LYS A 43 -11.65 -2.42 -2.61
N LEU A 44 -11.60 -2.21 -1.30
CA LEU A 44 -12.20 -1.04 -0.66
C LEU A 44 -11.29 0.18 -0.82
N HIS A 45 -11.91 1.35 -0.92
CA HIS A 45 -11.22 2.63 -1.05
C HIS A 45 -11.61 3.54 0.11
N ALA A 46 -10.62 4.26 0.64
CA ALA A 46 -10.88 5.34 1.59
C ALA A 46 -11.20 6.64 0.83
N VAL A 47 -11.38 7.73 1.56
CA VAL A 47 -11.50 9.08 0.99
C VAL A 47 -10.15 9.79 1.11
N CYS A 48 -9.67 10.38 0.02
CA CYS A 48 -8.40 11.10 0.03
C CYS A 48 -8.51 12.36 0.88
N GLU A 49 -7.65 12.48 1.89
CA GLU A 49 -7.65 13.61 2.82
C GLU A 49 -7.24 14.95 2.17
N GLU A 50 -6.62 14.91 0.99
CA GLU A 50 -6.16 16.11 0.27
C GLU A 50 -7.18 16.60 -0.77
N CYS A 51 -8.07 15.75 -1.29
CA CYS A 51 -8.97 16.14 -2.39
C CYS A 51 -10.33 15.43 -2.46
N GLY A 52 -10.67 14.56 -1.51
CA GLY A 52 -11.97 13.88 -1.47
C GLY A 52 -12.17 12.73 -2.47
N ASN A 53 -11.25 12.52 -3.41
CA ASN A 53 -11.33 11.40 -4.37
C ASN A 53 -11.05 10.04 -3.67
N PRO A 54 -11.41 8.90 -4.28
CA PRO A 54 -11.05 7.59 -3.75
C PRO A 54 -9.54 7.46 -3.48
N ALA A 55 -9.20 7.06 -2.26
CA ALA A 55 -7.84 6.84 -1.79
C ALA A 55 -7.50 5.36 -1.78
N GLN A 56 -6.29 5.04 -2.26
CA GLN A 56 -5.75 3.68 -2.32
C GLN A 56 -4.49 3.49 -1.50
N TYR A 57 -3.87 4.57 -1.00
CA TYR A 57 -2.58 4.52 -0.35
C TYR A 57 -2.71 4.99 1.09
N SER A 58 -2.10 4.24 2.01
CA SER A 58 -1.95 4.60 3.41
C SER A 58 -0.57 5.20 3.62
N TYR A 59 -0.44 6.50 3.41
CA TYR A 59 0.83 7.20 3.53
C TYR A 59 1.20 7.40 5.00
N ARG A 60 2.41 6.98 5.39
CA ARG A 60 2.90 7.16 6.77
C ARG A 60 3.51 8.55 6.96
N THR A 61 3.15 9.23 8.05
CA THR A 61 3.58 10.62 8.35
C THR A 61 4.80 10.72 9.25
N ASP A 62 5.13 9.68 10.02
CA ASP A 62 6.18 9.69 11.05
C ASP A 62 7.62 9.49 10.53
N GLY A 63 7.79 9.24 9.22
CA GLY A 63 9.10 9.04 8.60
C GLY A 63 9.86 7.79 9.07
N SER A 64 9.24 6.92 9.88
CA SER A 64 9.82 5.63 10.25
C SER A 64 9.87 4.69 9.04
N ASP A 65 10.74 3.68 9.08
CA ASP A 65 10.85 2.61 8.06
C ASP A 65 10.36 1.23 8.57
N GLU A 66 9.80 1.16 9.78
CA GLU A 66 9.30 -0.09 10.35
C GLU A 66 8.14 -0.66 9.54
N LEU A 67 8.13 -1.96 9.26
CA LEU A 67 7.08 -2.60 8.45
C LEU A 67 5.74 -2.69 9.19
N ILE A 68 5.79 -2.82 10.53
CA ILE A 68 4.62 -3.00 11.39
C ILE A 68 4.70 -1.94 12.48
N ALA A 69 3.89 -0.89 12.38
CA ALA A 69 3.67 0.06 13.45
C ALA A 69 2.24 -0.11 13.96
N ILE A 70 2.10 -0.58 15.21
CA ILE A 70 0.80 -0.73 15.87
C ILE A 70 0.54 0.55 16.66
N GLY A 71 -0.33 1.43 16.17
CA GLY A 71 -0.73 2.63 16.93
C GLY A 71 -1.20 3.82 16.08
N GLU A 72 -2.36 4.35 16.50
CA GLU A 72 -3.03 5.64 16.25
C GLU A 72 -3.20 6.17 14.82
N LYS A 73 -4.43 6.68 14.56
CA LYS A 73 -4.87 7.31 13.30
C LYS A 73 -3.96 8.43 12.81
N ASP A 74 -3.24 9.07 13.72
CA ASP A 74 -2.45 10.27 13.44
C ASP A 74 -1.14 9.97 12.67
N ARG A 75 -0.78 8.69 12.52
CA ARG A 75 0.44 8.26 11.82
C ARG A 75 0.23 7.93 10.34
N TYR A 76 -1.01 7.91 9.86
CA TYR A 76 -1.33 7.55 8.49
C TYR A 76 -2.33 8.51 7.85
N LYS A 77 -2.10 8.83 6.57
CA LYS A 77 -3.02 9.58 5.72
C LYS A 77 -3.52 8.72 4.56
N ALA A 78 -4.82 8.73 4.33
CA ALA A 78 -5.41 8.14 3.14
C ALA A 78 -5.22 9.07 1.93
N LEU A 79 -4.42 8.63 0.95
CA LEU A 79 -4.09 9.42 -0.24
C LEU A 79 -4.52 8.74 -1.54
N CYS A 80 -4.96 9.55 -2.50
CA CYS A 80 -5.08 9.13 -3.89
C CYS A 80 -3.68 9.04 -4.53
N ARG A 81 -3.56 8.39 -5.68
CA ARG A 81 -2.28 8.17 -6.38
C ARG A 81 -1.47 9.46 -6.57
N ARG A 82 -2.14 10.54 -6.98
CA ARG A 82 -1.50 11.82 -7.25
C ARG A 82 -0.85 12.40 -5.99
N HIS A 83 -1.60 12.50 -4.90
CA HIS A 83 -1.09 13.06 -3.65
C HIS A 83 -0.08 12.14 -2.96
N TYR A 84 -0.23 10.82 -3.08
CA TYR A 84 0.78 9.88 -2.60
C TYR A 84 2.13 10.07 -3.30
N ILE A 85 2.15 10.18 -4.62
CA ILE A 85 3.39 10.43 -5.39
C ILE A 85 3.99 11.79 -5.01
N PHE A 86 3.16 12.81 -4.85
CA PHE A 86 3.62 14.14 -4.44
C PHE A 86 4.27 14.12 -3.05
N ALA A 87 3.59 13.52 -2.06
CA ALA A 87 4.09 13.39 -0.70
C ALA A 87 5.41 12.58 -0.65
N ASN A 88 5.49 11.48 -1.40
CA ASN A 88 6.71 10.68 -1.48
C ASN A 88 7.85 11.36 -2.23
N LYS A 89 7.57 12.14 -3.28
CA LYS A 89 8.59 12.92 -3.97
C LYS A 89 9.13 14.02 -3.07
N ALA A 90 8.28 14.70 -2.30
CA ALA A 90 8.68 15.74 -1.37
C ALA A 90 9.66 15.23 -0.29
N ILE A 91 9.54 13.96 0.12
CA ILE A 91 10.50 13.31 1.04
C ILE A 91 11.79 12.87 0.33
N ARG A 92 11.71 12.46 -0.95
CA ARG A 92 12.86 11.93 -1.72
C ARG A 92 13.67 12.97 -2.49
N VAL A 93 13.34 14.26 -2.45
CA VAL A 93 14.23 15.29 -3.01
C VAL A 93 15.48 15.35 -2.13
N PRO A 94 16.67 14.94 -2.63
CA PRO A 94 17.90 15.21 -1.92
C PRO A 94 18.04 16.73 -1.86
N LYS A 95 18.22 17.29 -0.66
CA LYS A 95 18.66 18.68 -0.52
C LYS A 95 19.93 18.86 -1.38
N GLN A 96 19.79 19.67 -2.42
CA GLN A 96 20.79 20.21 -3.38
C GLN A 96 22.25 19.74 -3.26
N GLY A 97 22.78 19.21 -4.38
CA GLY A 97 24.22 19.24 -4.66
C GLY A 97 24.81 17.98 -5.29
N ALA A 98 24.46 17.65 -6.53
CA ALA A 98 25.30 16.78 -7.36
C ALA A 98 25.04 17.07 -8.85
N SER A 99 26.05 17.60 -9.53
CA SER A 99 26.09 17.83 -10.96
C SER A 99 25.91 16.52 -11.74
N VAL A 100 24.90 16.45 -12.60
CA VAL A 100 24.78 15.35 -13.58
C VAL A 100 25.47 15.76 -14.87
N SER A 101 26.66 15.22 -15.11
CA SER A 101 27.22 15.08 -16.45
C SER A 101 27.19 13.61 -16.80
N GLY A 102 26.33 13.23 -17.73
CA GLY A 102 26.14 11.85 -18.15
C GLY A 102 25.48 11.84 -19.53
N VAL A 103 26.34 11.78 -20.54
CA VAL A 103 26.01 11.70 -21.97
C VAL A 103 25.19 10.44 -22.21
N ILE A 104 24.06 10.58 -22.88
CA ILE A 104 23.27 9.47 -23.43
C ILE A 104 23.92 9.03 -24.76
N GLY A 105 24.29 7.76 -24.84
CA GLY A 105 24.61 7.06 -26.09
C GLY A 105 23.36 6.48 -26.73
#